data_AF-A0A3E2TT88-F1
#
_entry.id   AF-A0A3E2TT88-F1
#
_cell.length_a   1.000
_cell.length_b   1.000
_cell.length_c   1.000
_cell.angle_alpha   90.00
_cell.angle_beta   90.00
_cell.angle_gamma   90.00
#
_symmetry.space_group_name_H-M   'P 1'
#
loop_
_entity.id
_entity.type
_entity.pdbx_description
1 polymer ?
#
loop_
_entity_poly.entity_id
_entity_poly.type
_entity_poly.pdbx_seq_one_letter_code
_entity_poly.pdbx_strand_id
1 'polypeptide(L)'
;MMFVSLSDYNGLRKLQGMEAVDLSENNYRILYDKDTVRELARQFHDKNINLTLDGNVLSPVNEAEEFIMSNSGMGQIIFVVADAWMKNMNVDTMIWNVQCVSEDAAKEFGALLDNYQEKSERECAFVHYVSKQQVYESSVTTKAIIAFLAIYLGIVFMIACAAILAIQQLSEATDNVERYNLLKKLGVERRELNRALFIQILSYFLFPLLLAVIHSVVGLTVASREVIEVFGDMNVASTIFATSVFIVLVYGSYFLLTYVGSKSVINKG
;
A
#
# COMPACT_ATOMS: atom_id res chain seq x y z
N MET A 1 -22.43 -11.03 13.15
CA MET A 1 -22.75 -9.63 12.81
C MET A 1 -22.54 -8.81 14.05
N MET A 2 -21.87 -7.67 13.96
CA MET A 2 -21.62 -6.81 15.12
C MET A 2 -22.73 -5.76 15.20
N PHE A 3 -23.31 -5.61 16.38
CA PHE A 3 -24.34 -4.61 16.65
C PHE A 3 -23.83 -3.63 17.70
N VAL A 4 -24.17 -2.36 17.53
CA VAL A 4 -23.89 -1.30 18.50
C VAL A 4 -25.16 -0.53 18.78
N SER A 5 -25.34 -0.12 20.04
CA SER A 5 -26.48 0.70 20.43
C SER A 5 -26.36 2.10 19.81
N LEU A 6 -27.50 2.78 19.61
CA LEU A 6 -27.52 4.16 19.17
C LEU A 6 -26.83 5.08 20.18
N SER A 7 -27.01 4.83 21.48
CA SER A 7 -26.37 5.62 22.54
C SER A 7 -24.85 5.50 22.52
N ASP A 8 -24.30 4.28 22.41
CA ASP A 8 -22.85 4.06 22.31
C ASP A 8 -22.27 4.68 21.04
N TYR A 9 -22.95 4.48 19.91
CA TYR A 9 -22.55 5.10 18.64
C TYR A 9 -22.50 6.62 18.73
N ASN A 10 -23.53 7.26 19.29
CA ASN A 10 -23.55 8.70 19.50
C ASN A 10 -22.49 9.17 20.53
N GLY A 11 -22.17 8.35 21.53
CA GLY A 11 -21.06 8.58 22.44
C GLY A 11 -19.72 8.65 21.70
N LEU A 12 -19.46 7.71 20.78
CA LEU A 12 -18.27 7.69 19.93
C LEU A 12 -18.22 8.88 18.97
N ARG A 13 -19.34 9.23 18.32
CA ARG A 13 -19.45 10.42 17.47
C ARG A 13 -19.05 11.68 18.23
N LYS A 14 -19.54 11.84 19.46
CA LYS A 14 -19.19 12.98 20.30
C LYS A 14 -17.71 13.02 20.66
N LEU A 15 -17.08 11.87 20.95
CA LEU A 15 -15.63 11.79 21.17
C LEU A 15 -14.82 12.20 19.92
N GLN A 16 -15.35 11.96 18.73
CA GLN A 16 -14.76 12.36 17.45
C GLN A 16 -15.15 13.79 17.02
N GLY A 17 -15.89 14.54 17.85
CA GLY A 17 -16.34 15.90 17.54
C GLY A 17 -17.46 15.98 16.51
N MET A 18 -18.18 14.88 16.28
CA MET A 18 -19.31 14.80 15.35
C MET A 18 -20.65 15.01 16.08
N GLU A 19 -21.67 15.47 15.34
CA GLU A 19 -23.03 15.61 15.85
C GLU A 19 -23.71 14.25 16.05
N ALA A 20 -24.60 14.17 17.04
CA ALA A 20 -25.41 12.98 17.29
C ALA A 20 -26.43 12.77 16.15
N VAL A 21 -26.82 11.50 15.96
CA VAL A 21 -27.77 11.09 14.93
C VAL A 21 -28.96 10.40 15.59
N ASP A 22 -30.15 10.64 15.05
CA ASP A 22 -31.37 9.95 15.45
C ASP A 22 -31.62 8.70 14.59
N LEU A 23 -32.16 7.66 15.21
CA LEU A 23 -32.54 6.42 14.55
C LEU A 23 -33.87 5.91 15.12
N SER A 24 -34.84 5.66 14.25
CA SER A 24 -36.12 5.08 14.65
C SER A 24 -35.98 3.60 14.99
N GLU A 25 -36.85 3.07 15.87
CA GLU A 25 -36.70 1.72 16.42
C GLU A 25 -36.63 0.60 15.38
N ASN A 26 -37.42 0.63 14.31
CA ASN A 26 -37.46 -0.44 13.29
C ASN A 26 -36.43 -0.25 12.16
N ASN A 27 -35.40 0.55 12.41
CA ASN A 27 -34.43 0.93 11.41
C ASN A 27 -33.01 0.67 11.92
N TYR A 28 -32.08 0.51 10.98
CA TYR A 28 -30.66 0.34 11.29
C TYR A 28 -29.77 1.19 10.37
N ARG A 29 -28.58 1.54 10.87
CA ARG A 29 -27.51 2.17 10.07
C ARG A 29 -26.36 1.19 9.87
N ILE A 30 -25.62 1.38 8.79
CA ILE A 30 -24.50 0.51 8.40
C ILE A 30 -23.22 1.31 8.53
N LEU A 31 -22.26 0.76 9.28
CA LEU A 31 -20.91 1.31 9.40
C LEU A 31 -19.89 0.31 8.87
N TYR A 32 -18.78 0.82 8.36
CA TYR A 32 -17.60 0.02 8.03
C TYR A 32 -16.32 0.70 8.50
N ASP A 33 -15.33 -0.06 8.97
CA ASP A 33 -14.08 0.49 9.53
C ASP A 33 -12.88 0.41 8.55
N LYS A 34 -13.05 -0.27 7.40
CA LYS A 34 -12.05 -0.38 6.32
C LYS A 34 -12.70 -0.43 4.94
N ASP A 35 -12.01 0.12 3.95
CA ASP A 35 -12.39 0.06 2.54
C ASP A 35 -12.61 -1.36 2.00
N THR A 36 -11.95 -2.34 2.59
CA THR A 36 -11.95 -3.75 2.18
C THR A 36 -13.35 -4.37 2.23
N VAL A 37 -14.21 -3.87 3.14
CA VAL A 37 -15.60 -4.29 3.30
C VAL A 37 -16.61 -3.25 2.80
N ARG A 38 -16.16 -2.13 2.23
CA ARG A 38 -17.00 -1.01 1.76
C ARG A 38 -18.07 -1.47 0.76
N GLU A 39 -17.67 -2.24 -0.24
CA GLU A 39 -18.59 -2.71 -1.29
C GLU A 39 -19.63 -3.70 -0.73
N LEU A 40 -19.24 -4.52 0.23
CA LEU A 40 -20.17 -5.41 0.92
C LEU A 40 -21.13 -4.63 1.83
N ALA A 41 -20.65 -3.59 2.51
CA ALA A 41 -21.45 -2.72 3.35
C ALA A 41 -22.51 -1.96 2.54
N ARG A 42 -22.14 -1.41 1.37
CA ARG A 42 -23.07 -0.70 0.48
C ARG A 42 -24.22 -1.56 0.00
N GLN A 43 -23.96 -2.85 -0.27
CA GLN A 43 -25.00 -3.77 -0.72
C GLN A 43 -26.17 -3.92 0.26
N PHE A 44 -25.97 -3.72 1.57
CA PHE A 44 -27.07 -3.75 2.53
C PHE A 44 -28.10 -2.65 2.28
N HIS A 45 -27.64 -1.45 1.92
CA HIS A 45 -28.52 -0.34 1.56
C HIS A 45 -29.04 -0.48 0.12
N ASP A 46 -28.15 -0.73 -0.85
CA ASP A 46 -28.50 -0.72 -2.28
C ASP A 46 -29.50 -1.82 -2.66
N LYS A 47 -29.41 -2.98 -2.00
CA LYS A 47 -30.34 -4.10 -2.20
C LYS A 47 -31.50 -4.10 -1.19
N ASN A 48 -31.58 -3.07 -0.35
CA ASN A 48 -32.58 -2.91 0.71
C ASN A 48 -32.71 -4.18 1.58
N ILE A 49 -31.58 -4.66 2.09
CA ILE A 49 -31.51 -5.90 2.86
C ILE A 49 -32.10 -5.65 4.25
N ASN A 50 -33.13 -6.40 4.62
CA ASN A 50 -33.70 -6.31 5.96
C ASN A 50 -32.99 -7.25 6.94
N LEU A 51 -32.85 -6.82 8.19
CA LEU A 51 -32.32 -7.63 9.29
C LEU A 51 -33.48 -8.07 10.19
N THR A 52 -33.47 -9.34 10.61
CA THR A 52 -34.47 -9.85 11.55
C THR A 52 -33.85 -10.01 12.94
N LEU A 53 -34.31 -9.22 13.91
CA LEU A 53 -33.90 -9.30 15.32
C LEU A 53 -35.13 -9.62 16.18
N ASP A 54 -35.07 -10.71 16.95
CA ASP A 54 -36.19 -11.17 17.81
C ASP A 54 -37.55 -11.25 17.08
N GLY A 55 -37.53 -11.64 15.80
CA GLY A 55 -38.74 -11.74 14.97
C GLY A 55 -39.24 -10.41 14.38
N ASN A 56 -38.61 -9.28 14.70
CA ASN A 56 -38.91 -7.98 14.14
C ASN A 56 -37.99 -7.69 12.95
N VAL A 57 -38.53 -6.99 11.95
CA VAL A 57 -37.83 -6.67 10.71
C VAL A 57 -37.33 -5.23 10.78
N LEU A 58 -36.01 -5.05 10.70
CA LEU A 58 -35.35 -3.75 10.65
C LEU A 58 -34.92 -3.43 9.21
N SER A 59 -35.12 -2.19 8.79
CA SER A 59 -34.78 -1.70 7.44
C SER A 59 -33.60 -0.73 7.46
N PRO A 60 -32.76 -0.69 6.40
CA PRO A 60 -31.64 0.26 6.31
C PRO A 60 -32.16 1.67 6.03
N VAL A 61 -31.56 2.70 6.65
CA VAL A 61 -31.98 4.11 6.49
C VAL A 61 -31.06 4.94 5.61
N ASN A 62 -29.75 4.71 5.72
CA ASN A 62 -28.73 5.51 5.04
C ASN A 62 -27.72 4.59 4.34
N GLU A 63 -27.00 5.17 3.40
CA GLU A 63 -25.81 4.55 2.83
C GLU A 63 -24.80 4.18 3.92
N ALA A 64 -24.00 3.15 3.64
CA ALA A 64 -22.95 2.71 4.54
C ALA A 64 -21.93 3.84 4.78
N GLU A 65 -21.65 4.12 6.06
CA GLU A 65 -20.75 5.18 6.50
C GLU A 65 -19.40 4.59 6.94
N GLU A 66 -18.30 5.18 6.47
CA GLU A 66 -16.98 4.85 7.03
C GLU A 66 -16.89 5.41 8.45
N PHE A 67 -16.64 4.54 9.43
CA PHE A 67 -16.58 4.97 10.81
C PHE A 67 -15.66 4.06 11.63
N ILE A 68 -14.66 4.66 12.27
CA ILE A 68 -13.62 3.96 13.03
C ILE A 68 -14.06 3.85 14.50
N MET A 69 -14.26 2.62 15.00
CA MET A 69 -14.62 2.35 16.40
C MET A 69 -13.44 2.42 17.38
N SER A 70 -12.25 2.03 16.91
CA SER A 70 -11.06 1.83 17.75
C SER A 70 -9.78 1.93 16.92
N ASN A 71 -8.64 1.95 17.60
CA ASN A 71 -7.32 1.96 16.96
C ASN A 71 -6.94 0.61 16.28
N SER A 72 -7.79 -0.42 16.38
CA SER A 72 -7.47 -1.80 15.97
C SER A 72 -8.43 -2.41 14.93
N GLY A 73 -9.13 -1.58 14.16
CA GLY A 73 -10.10 -2.04 13.16
C GLY A 73 -9.53 -3.06 12.15
N MET A 74 -10.28 -4.16 11.93
CA MET A 74 -9.89 -5.31 11.11
C MET A 74 -10.73 -5.49 9.83
N GLY A 75 -11.55 -4.53 9.44
CA GLY A 75 -12.42 -4.68 8.27
C GLY A 75 -13.72 -5.38 8.63
N GLN A 76 -14.52 -4.72 9.45
CA GLN A 76 -15.80 -5.17 9.96
C GLN A 76 -16.94 -4.28 9.48
N ILE A 77 -18.09 -4.90 9.27
CA ILE A 77 -19.37 -4.21 9.07
C ILE A 77 -20.12 -4.22 10.41
N ILE A 78 -20.55 -3.06 10.84
CA ILE A 78 -21.22 -2.84 12.13
C ILE A 78 -22.60 -2.25 11.88
N PHE A 79 -23.60 -2.77 12.57
CA PHE A 79 -24.97 -2.30 12.47
C PHE A 79 -25.35 -1.50 13.71
N VAL A 80 -25.77 -0.25 13.51
CA VAL A 80 -26.31 0.59 14.58
C VAL A 80 -27.80 0.34 14.68
N VAL A 81 -28.28 -0.01 15.87
CA VAL A 81 -29.70 -0.27 16.16
C VAL A 81 -30.14 0.51 17.40
N ALA A 82 -31.44 0.71 17.56
CA ALA A 82 -31.97 1.32 18.78
C ALA A 82 -31.64 0.49 20.03
N ASP A 83 -31.36 1.17 21.14
CA ASP A 83 -30.95 0.58 22.43
C ASP A 83 -31.90 -0.51 22.94
N ALA A 84 -33.20 -0.43 22.59
CA ALA A 84 -34.20 -1.43 22.94
C ALA A 84 -33.83 -2.85 22.46
N TRP A 85 -33.20 -2.95 21.28
CA TRP A 85 -32.82 -4.23 20.67
C TRP A 85 -31.57 -4.86 21.29
N MET A 86 -30.77 -4.09 22.01
CA MET A 86 -29.52 -4.57 22.61
C MET A 86 -29.77 -5.36 23.91
N LYS A 87 -30.92 -5.18 24.57
CA LYS A 87 -31.23 -5.76 25.90
C LYS A 87 -31.21 -7.29 25.94
N ASN A 88 -31.57 -7.94 24.83
CA ASN A 88 -31.64 -9.39 24.73
C ASN A 88 -30.38 -10.01 24.11
N MET A 89 -29.40 -9.17 23.72
CA MET A 89 -28.16 -9.64 23.10
C MET A 89 -27.09 -9.89 24.16
N ASN A 90 -26.29 -10.93 23.94
CA ASN A 90 -25.08 -11.15 24.74
C ASN A 90 -24.00 -10.16 24.30
N VAL A 91 -23.31 -9.56 25.27
CA VAL A 91 -22.16 -8.70 24.98
C VAL A 91 -20.99 -9.58 24.55
N ASP A 92 -20.55 -9.40 23.30
CA ASP A 92 -19.40 -10.09 22.74
C ASP A 92 -18.09 -9.35 23.05
N THR A 93 -18.07 -8.04 22.84
CA THR A 93 -16.88 -7.19 23.03
C THR A 93 -17.26 -5.88 23.72
N MET A 94 -16.47 -5.47 24.71
CA MET A 94 -16.53 -4.15 25.33
C MET A 94 -15.30 -3.32 24.93
N ILE A 95 -15.52 -2.14 24.36
CA ILE A 95 -14.45 -1.23 23.94
C ILE A 95 -14.52 0.03 24.79
N TRP A 96 -13.42 0.33 25.48
CA TRP A 96 -13.28 1.60 26.21
C TRP A 96 -12.36 2.54 25.44
N ASN A 97 -12.93 3.60 24.88
CA ASN A 97 -12.19 4.63 24.17
C ASN A 97 -11.79 5.76 25.13
N VAL A 98 -10.48 6.05 25.18
CA VAL A 98 -9.90 7.06 26.06
C VAL A 98 -9.16 8.09 25.22
N GLN A 99 -9.57 9.35 25.33
CA GLN A 99 -8.88 10.49 24.73
C GLN A 99 -8.01 11.18 25.79
N CYS A 100 -6.69 11.02 25.68
CA CYS A 100 -5.73 11.70 26.56
C CYS A 100 -5.56 13.17 26.16
N VAL A 101 -5.19 14.00 27.14
CA VAL A 101 -4.98 15.46 26.96
C VAL A 101 -3.68 15.81 26.22
N SER A 102 -2.69 14.93 26.24
CA SER A 102 -1.39 15.09 25.58
C SER A 102 -0.77 13.75 25.23
N GLU A 103 0.26 13.75 24.37
CA GLU A 103 1.01 12.54 24.03
C GLU A 103 1.77 11.97 25.23
N ASP A 104 2.33 12.83 26.10
CA ASP A 104 3.05 12.38 27.29
C ASP A 104 2.10 11.71 28.30
N ALA A 105 0.89 12.26 28.49
CA ALA A 105 -0.12 11.63 29.31
C ALA A 105 -0.57 10.26 28.72
N ALA A 106 -0.63 10.15 27.40
CA ALA A 106 -0.94 8.88 26.74
C ALA A 106 0.17 7.83 26.95
N LYS A 107 1.44 8.24 26.91
CA LYS A 107 2.59 7.36 27.20
C LYS A 107 2.58 6.89 28.64
N GLU A 108 2.38 7.81 29.58
CA GLU A 108 2.30 7.47 31.01
C GLU A 108 1.13 6.52 31.28
N PHE A 109 -0.04 6.79 30.71
CA PHE A 109 -1.21 5.92 30.84
C PHE A 109 -0.97 4.54 30.23
N GLY A 110 -0.36 4.45 29.04
CA GLY A 110 0.05 3.18 28.44
C GLY A 110 0.99 2.38 29.35
N ALA A 111 2.00 3.03 29.92
CA ALA A 111 2.92 2.40 30.86
C ALA A 111 2.20 1.90 32.14
N LEU A 112 1.19 2.62 32.63
CA LEU A 112 0.36 2.17 33.75
C LEU A 112 -0.47 0.94 33.37
N LEU A 113 -1.04 0.90 32.17
CA LEU A 113 -1.79 -0.26 31.66
C LEU A 113 -0.88 -1.49 31.49
N ASP A 114 0.31 -1.31 30.92
CA ASP A 114 1.30 -2.40 30.79
C ASP A 114 1.68 -2.98 32.15
N ASN A 115 1.99 -2.10 33.12
CA ASN A 115 2.32 -2.51 34.48
C ASN A 115 1.16 -3.23 35.18
N TYR A 116 -0.08 -2.76 34.97
CA TYR A 116 -1.27 -3.40 35.52
C TYR A 116 -1.45 -4.80 34.95
N GLN A 117 -1.27 -4.98 33.64
CA GLN A 117 -1.41 -6.27 32.97
C GLN A 117 -0.30 -7.25 33.40
N GLU A 118 0.94 -6.80 33.56
CA GLU A 118 2.07 -7.65 33.96
C GLU A 118 2.01 -8.07 35.43
N LYS A 119 1.56 -7.19 36.33
CA LYS A 119 1.57 -7.42 37.78
C LYS A 119 0.28 -8.01 38.34
N SER A 120 -0.78 -8.10 37.55
CA SER A 120 -2.06 -8.60 38.04
C SER A 120 -2.02 -10.11 38.26
N GLU A 121 -2.16 -10.54 39.51
CA GLU A 121 -2.34 -11.96 39.89
C GLU A 121 -3.77 -12.45 39.63
N ARG A 122 -4.67 -11.59 39.15
CA ARG A 122 -6.08 -11.87 38.83
C ARG A 122 -6.39 -11.55 37.38
N GLU A 123 -7.57 -11.97 36.91
CA GLU A 123 -8.12 -11.53 35.63
C GLU A 123 -8.12 -10.00 35.55
N CYS A 124 -7.45 -9.48 34.52
CA CYS A 124 -7.35 -8.05 34.27
C CYS A 124 -8.71 -7.47 33.84
N ALA A 125 -8.96 -6.21 34.20
CA ALA A 125 -10.15 -5.48 33.76
C ALA A 125 -10.24 -5.29 32.23
N PHE A 126 -9.15 -5.54 31.49
CA PHE A 126 -9.10 -5.51 30.04
C PHE A 126 -8.22 -6.65 29.52
N VAL A 127 -8.50 -7.09 28.29
CA VAL A 127 -7.74 -8.16 27.61
C VAL A 127 -6.56 -7.60 26.82
N HIS A 128 -6.77 -6.45 26.17
CA HIS A 128 -5.76 -5.75 25.39
C HIS A 128 -6.11 -4.27 25.28
N TYR A 129 -5.12 -3.42 25.04
CA TYR A 129 -5.33 -2.04 24.64
C TYR A 129 -4.46 -1.70 23.43
N VAL A 130 -4.91 -0.74 22.62
CA VAL A 130 -4.16 -0.26 21.47
C VAL A 130 -4.16 1.27 21.48
N SER A 131 -2.98 1.85 21.67
CA SER A 131 -2.79 3.30 21.60
C SER A 131 -2.48 3.76 20.17
N LYS A 132 -2.79 5.02 19.87
CA LYS A 132 -2.42 5.68 18.62
C LYS A 132 -0.91 5.63 18.37
N GLN A 133 -0.10 5.80 19.41
CA GLN A 133 1.36 5.77 19.30
C GLN A 133 1.86 4.37 18.91
N GLN A 134 1.36 3.31 19.54
CA GLN A 134 1.72 1.93 19.16
C GLN A 134 1.39 1.63 17.70
N VAL A 135 0.22 2.04 17.22
CA VAL A 135 -0.17 1.87 15.81
C VAL A 135 0.75 2.65 14.88
N TYR A 136 1.10 3.88 15.25
CA TYR A 136 2.01 4.71 14.48
C TYR A 136 3.43 4.11 14.42
N GLU A 137 3.99 3.73 15.55
CA GLU A 137 5.33 3.12 15.64
C GLU A 137 5.41 1.78 14.91
N SER A 138 4.38 0.93 15.04
CA SER A 138 4.27 -0.32 14.29
C SER A 138 4.22 -0.07 12.77
N SER A 139 3.47 0.94 12.34
CA SER A 139 3.38 1.34 10.94
C SER A 139 4.72 1.87 10.40
N VAL A 140 5.41 2.72 11.17
CA VAL A 140 6.73 3.25 10.81
C VAL A 140 7.77 2.13 10.75
N THR A 141 7.76 1.23 11.73
CA THR A 141 8.69 0.09 11.80
C THR A 141 8.50 -0.85 10.62
N THR A 142 7.25 -1.19 10.29
CA THR A 142 6.92 -2.02 9.12
C THR A 142 7.41 -1.37 7.83
N LYS A 143 7.14 -0.07 7.64
CA LYS A 143 7.64 0.69 6.49
C LYS A 143 9.16 0.69 6.41
N ALA A 144 9.84 0.88 7.54
CA ALA A 144 11.30 0.90 7.61
C ALA A 144 11.91 -0.45 7.24
N ILE A 145 11.34 -1.57 7.74
CA ILE A 145 11.80 -2.92 7.41
C ILE A 145 11.63 -3.22 5.92
N ILE A 146 10.46 -2.91 5.35
CA ILE A 146 10.18 -3.09 3.93
C ILE A 146 11.15 -2.24 3.08
N ALA A 147 11.34 -0.97 3.44
CA ALA A 147 12.25 -0.07 2.73
C ALA A 147 13.70 -0.56 2.81
N PHE A 148 14.15 -1.00 3.99
CA PHE A 148 15.50 -1.56 4.17
C PHE A 148 15.71 -2.79 3.28
N LEU A 149 14.77 -3.73 3.29
CA LEU A 149 14.85 -4.94 2.48
C LEU A 149 14.86 -4.62 0.98
N ALA A 150 13.99 -3.71 0.53
CA ALA A 150 13.89 -3.29 -0.86
C ALA A 150 15.18 -2.60 -1.34
N ILE A 151 15.75 -1.69 -0.54
CA ILE A 151 17.02 -1.01 -0.86
C ILE A 151 18.17 -2.01 -0.88
N TYR A 152 18.25 -2.89 0.12
CA TYR A 152 19.30 -3.89 0.23
C TYR A 152 19.31 -4.83 -0.99
N LEU A 153 18.15 -5.42 -1.30
CA LEU A 153 17.99 -6.29 -2.47
C LEU A 153 18.24 -5.51 -3.77
N GLY A 154 17.76 -4.28 -3.86
CA GLY A 154 18.00 -3.39 -5.00
C GLY A 154 19.49 -3.16 -5.27
N ILE A 155 20.29 -2.88 -4.23
CA ILE A 155 21.74 -2.68 -4.36
C ILE A 155 22.43 -3.99 -4.76
N VAL A 156 22.08 -5.12 -4.14
CA VAL A 156 22.68 -6.43 -4.46
C VAL A 156 22.43 -6.79 -5.93
N PHE A 157 21.18 -6.65 -6.40
CA PHE A 157 20.85 -6.89 -7.81
C PHE A 157 21.53 -5.88 -8.74
N MET A 158 21.63 -4.60 -8.33
CA MET A 158 22.32 -3.58 -9.14
C MET A 158 23.81 -3.90 -9.31
N ILE A 159 24.50 -4.34 -8.26
CA ILE A 159 25.91 -4.77 -8.35
C ILE A 159 26.04 -6.00 -9.24
N ALA A 160 25.16 -6.99 -9.09
CA ALA A 160 25.16 -8.19 -9.92
C ALA A 160 24.93 -7.84 -11.40
N CYS A 161 23.95 -6.98 -11.71
CA CYS A 161 23.69 -6.50 -13.06
C CYS A 161 24.87 -5.71 -13.62
N ALA A 162 25.48 -4.82 -12.83
CA ALA A 162 26.65 -4.05 -13.25
C ALA A 162 27.85 -4.96 -13.58
N ALA A 163 28.07 -6.01 -12.78
CA ALA A 163 29.11 -7.01 -13.04
C ALA A 163 28.84 -7.80 -14.33
N ILE A 164 27.59 -8.28 -14.52
CA ILE A 164 27.18 -8.98 -15.75
C ILE A 164 27.36 -8.08 -16.98
N LEU A 165 26.91 -6.83 -16.91
CA LEU A 165 27.05 -5.86 -18.00
C LEU A 165 28.50 -5.55 -18.31
N ALA A 166 29.37 -5.40 -17.31
CA ALA A 166 30.79 -5.18 -17.51
C ALA A 166 31.46 -6.35 -18.25
N ILE A 167 31.11 -7.59 -17.88
CA ILE A 167 31.60 -8.80 -18.57
C ILE A 167 31.11 -8.85 -20.01
N GLN A 168 29.82 -8.55 -20.25
CA GLN A 168 29.26 -8.51 -21.61
C GLN A 168 29.95 -7.46 -22.49
N GLN A 169 30.14 -6.23 -21.98
CA GLN A 169 30.81 -5.16 -22.71
C GLN A 169 32.26 -5.51 -23.07
N LEU A 170 33.00 -6.16 -22.17
CA LEU A 170 34.37 -6.59 -22.44
C LEU A 170 34.41 -7.67 -23.55
N SER A 171 33.47 -8.61 -23.52
CA SER A 171 33.35 -9.66 -24.52
C SER A 171 32.95 -9.09 -25.89
N GLU A 172 31.91 -8.26 -25.95
CA GLU A 172 31.43 -7.66 -27.18
C GLU A 172 32.42 -6.67 -27.79
N ALA A 173 33.17 -5.91 -26.98
CA ALA A 173 34.20 -5.01 -27.49
C ALA A 173 35.31 -5.77 -28.23
N THR A 174 35.69 -6.95 -27.73
CA THR A 174 36.70 -7.80 -28.36
C THR A 174 36.21 -8.31 -29.71
N ASP A 175 34.98 -8.84 -29.77
CA ASP A 175 34.40 -9.39 -31.01
C ASP A 175 34.04 -8.31 -32.05
N ASN A 176 33.55 -7.15 -31.59
CA ASN A 176 33.14 -6.06 -32.49
C ASN A 176 34.34 -5.40 -33.17
N VAL A 177 35.47 -5.22 -32.50
CA VAL A 177 36.68 -4.63 -33.14
C VAL A 177 37.12 -5.47 -34.35
N GLU A 178 37.03 -6.80 -34.24
CA GLU A 178 37.41 -7.71 -35.32
C GLU A 178 36.42 -7.64 -36.50
N ARG A 179 35.11 -7.68 -36.23
CA ARG A 179 34.04 -7.56 -37.23
C ARG A 179 34.03 -6.21 -37.94
N TYR A 180 34.18 -5.11 -37.22
CA TYR A 180 34.15 -3.76 -37.81
C TYR A 180 35.37 -3.50 -38.70
N ASN A 181 36.55 -4.04 -38.34
CA ASN A 181 37.73 -3.99 -39.20
C ASN A 181 37.53 -4.75 -40.52
N LEU A 182 36.79 -5.87 -40.52
CA LEU A 182 36.44 -6.60 -41.75
C LEU A 182 35.47 -5.82 -42.64
N LEU A 183 34.42 -5.23 -42.07
CA LEU A 183 33.45 -4.41 -42.83
C LEU A 183 34.08 -3.15 -43.43
N LYS A 184 35.02 -2.53 -42.72
CA LYS A 184 35.80 -1.39 -43.23
C LYS A 184 36.68 -1.80 -44.42
N LYS A 185 37.28 -3.00 -44.38
CA LYS A 185 38.04 -3.57 -45.52
C LYS A 185 37.16 -3.92 -46.73
N LEU A 186 35.85 -4.12 -46.53
CA LEU A 186 34.87 -4.40 -47.58
C LEU A 186 34.25 -3.12 -48.20
N GLY A 187 34.65 -1.92 -47.75
CA GLY A 187 34.28 -0.65 -48.40
C GLY A 187 32.94 -0.04 -47.97
N VAL A 188 32.35 -0.49 -46.86
CA VAL A 188 31.09 0.06 -46.34
C VAL A 188 31.25 1.53 -45.93
N GLU A 189 30.31 2.37 -46.35
CA GLU A 189 30.32 3.80 -46.06
C GLU A 189 30.08 4.07 -44.56
N ARG A 190 30.83 5.03 -43.98
CA ARG A 190 30.77 5.36 -42.53
C ARG A 190 29.37 5.73 -42.03
N ARG A 191 28.49 6.23 -42.91
CA ARG A 191 27.11 6.60 -42.57
C ARG A 191 26.22 5.37 -42.34
N GLU A 192 26.32 4.37 -43.20
CA GLU A 192 25.64 3.08 -43.06
C GLU A 192 26.08 2.37 -41.78
N LEU A 193 27.40 2.41 -41.51
CA LEU A 193 28.03 1.81 -40.35
C LEU A 193 27.53 2.41 -39.02
N ASN A 194 27.44 3.75 -38.94
CA ASN A 194 26.90 4.44 -37.77
C ASN A 194 25.40 4.21 -37.56
N ARG A 195 24.64 4.00 -38.65
CA ARG A 195 23.20 3.68 -38.58
C ARG A 195 22.97 2.27 -38.05
N ALA A 196 23.73 1.30 -38.55
CA ALA A 196 23.69 -0.08 -38.05
C ALA A 196 24.03 -0.14 -36.56
N LEU A 197 25.08 0.56 -36.14
CA LEU A 197 25.48 0.64 -34.73
C LEU A 197 24.41 1.27 -33.84
N PHE A 198 23.77 2.35 -34.30
CA PHE A 198 22.67 2.97 -33.55
C PHE A 198 21.50 2.01 -33.37
N ILE A 199 21.07 1.31 -34.42
CA ILE A 199 19.96 0.36 -34.35
C ILE A 199 20.31 -0.83 -33.45
N GLN A 200 21.55 -1.31 -33.50
CA GLN A 200 22.03 -2.39 -32.64
C GLN A 200 21.96 -1.96 -31.17
N ILE A 201 22.62 -0.85 -30.81
CA ILE A 201 22.62 -0.33 -29.44
C ILE A 201 21.18 -0.04 -28.98
N LEU A 202 20.37 0.62 -29.81
CA LEU A 202 18.97 0.91 -29.47
C LEU A 202 18.18 -0.37 -29.16
N SER A 203 18.34 -1.42 -29.97
CA SER A 203 17.63 -2.69 -29.75
C SER A 203 18.05 -3.37 -28.45
N TYR A 204 19.36 -3.37 -28.14
CA TYR A 204 19.88 -3.92 -26.89
C TYR A 204 19.37 -3.17 -25.64
N PHE A 205 19.08 -1.88 -25.74
CA PHE A 205 18.51 -1.10 -24.63
C PHE A 205 16.98 -1.14 -24.58
N LEU A 206 16.32 -1.18 -25.73
CA LEU A 206 14.86 -1.06 -25.82
C LEU A 206 14.16 -2.36 -25.37
N PHE A 207 14.65 -3.54 -25.78
CA PHE A 207 14.00 -4.81 -25.42
C PHE A 207 13.99 -5.07 -23.91
N PRO A 208 15.11 -4.93 -23.16
CA PRO A 208 15.09 -5.08 -21.71
C PRO A 208 14.21 -4.04 -21.02
N LEU A 209 14.22 -2.78 -21.50
CA LEU A 209 13.38 -1.72 -20.94
C LEU A 209 11.89 -2.04 -21.10
N LEU A 210 11.45 -2.49 -22.28
CA LEU A 210 10.07 -2.89 -22.51
C LEU A 210 9.67 -4.06 -21.61
N LEU A 211 10.53 -5.06 -21.46
CA LEU A 211 10.27 -6.19 -20.58
C LEU A 211 10.14 -5.73 -19.12
N ALA A 212 11.03 -4.84 -18.66
CA ALA A 212 10.97 -4.26 -17.33
C ALA A 212 9.66 -3.48 -17.10
N VAL A 213 9.23 -2.66 -18.06
CA VAL A 213 7.96 -1.93 -17.99
C VAL A 213 6.77 -2.89 -17.88
N ILE A 214 6.72 -3.93 -18.71
CA ILE A 214 5.65 -4.95 -18.65
C ILE A 214 5.64 -5.61 -17.26
N HIS A 215 6.80 -6.03 -16.76
CA HIS A 215 6.91 -6.65 -15.45
C HIS A 215 6.49 -5.70 -14.32
N SER A 216 6.89 -4.43 -14.39
CA SER A 216 6.48 -3.40 -13.44
C SER A 216 4.97 -3.15 -13.45
N VAL A 217 4.33 -3.11 -14.62
CA VAL A 217 2.87 -2.94 -14.72
C VAL A 217 2.15 -4.11 -14.06
N VAL A 218 2.54 -5.35 -14.34
CA VAL A 218 1.94 -6.53 -13.73
C VAL A 218 2.16 -6.51 -12.21
N GLY A 219 3.40 -6.28 -11.76
CA GLY A 219 3.73 -6.20 -10.34
C GLY A 219 2.96 -5.11 -9.61
N LEU A 220 2.85 -3.90 -10.19
CA LEU A 220 2.07 -2.80 -9.64
C LEU A 220 0.58 -3.10 -9.61
N THR A 221 0.03 -3.78 -10.62
CA THR A 221 -1.39 -4.14 -10.65
C THR A 221 -1.74 -5.12 -9.52
N VAL A 222 -0.90 -6.13 -9.30
CA VAL A 222 -1.10 -7.10 -8.22
C VAL A 222 -0.88 -6.44 -6.86
N ALA A 223 0.22 -5.71 -6.70
CA ALA A 223 0.54 -5.03 -5.44
C ALA A 223 -0.49 -3.96 -5.08
N SER A 224 -0.97 -3.16 -6.03
CA SER A 224 -2.01 -2.16 -5.77
C SER A 224 -3.32 -2.81 -5.36
N ARG A 225 -3.71 -3.93 -5.97
CA ARG A 225 -4.90 -4.67 -5.53
C ARG A 225 -4.76 -5.15 -4.09
N GLU A 226 -3.66 -5.81 -3.73
CA GLU A 226 -3.44 -6.30 -2.36
C GLU A 226 -3.32 -5.14 -1.35
N VAL A 227 -2.66 -4.04 -1.73
CA VAL A 227 -2.51 -2.87 -0.86
C VAL A 227 -3.87 -2.18 -0.65
N ILE A 228 -4.69 -2.03 -1.69
CA ILE A 228 -6.05 -1.46 -1.55
C ILE A 228 -6.93 -2.39 -0.69
N GLU A 229 -6.80 -3.71 -0.86
CA GLU A 229 -7.48 -4.74 -0.06
C GLU A 229 -7.02 -4.80 1.41
N VAL A 230 -5.97 -4.08 1.84
CA VAL A 230 -5.50 -4.10 3.24
C VAL A 230 -5.45 -2.69 3.86
N PHE A 231 -5.10 -1.68 3.08
CA PHE A 231 -4.80 -0.33 3.54
C PHE A 231 -5.74 0.75 2.97
N GLY A 232 -6.69 0.38 2.11
CA GLY A 232 -7.62 1.32 1.47
C GLY A 232 -7.01 2.13 0.33
N ASP A 233 -7.74 3.13 -0.17
CA ASP A 233 -7.31 3.94 -1.32
C ASP A 233 -6.08 4.81 -1.00
N MET A 234 -4.89 4.30 -1.31
CA MET A 234 -3.64 5.03 -1.21
C MET A 234 -3.28 5.67 -2.56
N ASN A 235 -3.09 6.99 -2.59
CA ASN A 235 -2.63 7.69 -3.79
C ASN A 235 -1.15 7.39 -4.10
N VAL A 236 -0.90 6.27 -4.77
CA VAL A 236 0.44 5.83 -5.21
C VAL A 236 0.87 6.44 -6.55
N ALA A 237 -0.02 7.14 -7.24
CA ALA A 237 0.23 7.68 -8.58
C ALA A 237 1.41 8.66 -8.60
N SER A 238 1.52 9.52 -7.59
CA SER A 238 2.64 10.48 -7.48
C SER A 238 3.98 9.76 -7.34
N THR A 239 4.03 8.68 -6.56
CA THR A 239 5.25 7.90 -6.34
C THR A 239 5.65 7.17 -7.62
N ILE A 240 4.70 6.51 -8.30
CA ILE A 240 4.93 5.84 -9.59
C ILE A 240 5.47 6.83 -10.62
N PHE A 241 4.87 8.02 -10.71
CA PHE A 241 5.30 9.06 -11.64
C PHE A 241 6.74 9.51 -11.35
N ALA A 242 7.05 9.83 -10.09
CA ALA A 242 8.38 10.25 -9.68
C ALA A 242 9.45 9.17 -9.99
N THR A 243 9.17 7.90 -9.66
CA THR A 243 10.07 6.79 -9.95
C THR A 243 10.25 6.55 -11.45
N SER A 244 9.18 6.70 -12.24
CA SER A 244 9.23 6.55 -13.70
C SER A 244 10.13 7.62 -14.34
N VAL A 245 9.97 8.89 -13.93
CA VAL A 245 10.83 10.00 -14.39
C VAL A 245 12.30 9.72 -14.02
N PHE A 246 12.56 9.28 -12.80
CA PHE A 246 13.90 8.94 -12.34
C PHE A 246 14.54 7.82 -13.19
N ILE A 247 13.80 6.74 -13.48
CA ILE A 247 14.28 5.64 -14.32
C ILE A 247 14.59 6.14 -15.74
N VAL A 248 13.70 6.93 -16.35
CA VAL A 248 13.93 7.48 -17.70
C VAL A 248 15.19 8.34 -17.75
N LEU A 249 15.44 9.16 -16.73
CA LEU A 249 16.65 9.98 -16.65
C LEU A 249 17.92 9.14 -16.55
N VAL A 250 17.95 8.16 -15.63
CA VAL A 250 19.13 7.30 -15.44
C VAL A 250 19.39 6.46 -16.68
N TYR A 251 18.36 5.76 -17.19
CA TYR A 251 18.51 4.86 -18.33
C TYR A 251 18.80 5.62 -19.63
N GLY A 252 18.16 6.78 -19.83
CA GLY A 252 18.41 7.67 -20.97
C GLY A 252 19.83 8.25 -20.97
N SER A 253 20.34 8.64 -19.80
CA SER A 253 21.72 9.13 -19.67
C SER A 253 22.74 8.03 -20.02
N TYR A 254 22.49 6.80 -19.59
CA TYR A 254 23.35 5.66 -19.87
C TYR A 254 23.34 5.25 -21.35
N PHE A 255 22.17 5.30 -22.00
CA PHE A 255 22.05 5.10 -23.45
C PHE A 255 22.87 6.13 -24.23
N LEU A 256 22.78 7.42 -23.87
CA LEU A 256 23.53 8.49 -24.52
C LEU A 256 25.05 8.30 -24.37
N LEU A 257 25.51 7.98 -23.15
CA LEU A 257 26.92 7.71 -22.87
C LEU A 257 27.45 6.54 -23.70
N THR A 258 26.69 5.44 -23.76
CA THR A 258 27.06 4.25 -24.54
C THR A 258 27.13 4.57 -26.03
N TYR A 259 26.12 5.26 -26.59
CA TYR A 259 26.11 5.64 -28.00
C TYR A 259 27.28 6.56 -28.38
N VAL A 260 27.56 7.60 -27.58
CA VAL A 260 28.67 8.52 -27.83
C VAL A 260 30.01 7.79 -27.71
N GLY A 261 30.17 6.94 -26.70
CA GLY A 261 31.35 6.11 -26.49
C GLY A 261 31.67 5.25 -27.73
N SER A 262 30.70 4.44 -28.16
CA SER A 262 30.85 3.54 -29.31
C SER A 262 31.09 4.30 -30.63
N LYS A 263 30.41 5.43 -30.85
CA LYS A 263 30.62 6.29 -32.02
C LYS A 263 32.03 6.89 -32.07
N SER A 264 32.60 7.26 -30.92
CA SER A 264 33.95 7.84 -30.85
C SER A 264 35.04 6.84 -31.19
N VAL A 265 34.88 5.57 -30.77
CA VAL A 265 35.84 4.48 -31.03
C VAL A 265 35.91 4.19 -32.53
N ILE A 266 34.77 4.15 -33.21
CA ILE A 266 34.68 3.87 -34.65
C ILE A 266 35.18 5.04 -35.52
N ASN A 267 34.99 6.27 -35.06
CA ASN A 267 35.50 7.44 -35.79
C ASN A 267 37.02 7.62 -35.64
N LYS A 268 37.63 7.10 -34.56
CA LYS A 268 39.08 7.13 -34.33
C LYS A 268 39.84 5.98 -35.00
N GLY A 269 39.20 4.84 -35.26
CA GLY A 269 39.76 3.71 -36.00
C GLY A 269 39.64 3.83 -37.52
#